data_AF-A0A1I7UNN5-F1
#
_entry.id   AF-A0A1I7UNN5-F1
#
_cell.length_a   1.000
_cell.length_b   1.000
_cell.length_c   1.000
_cell.angle_alpha   90.00
_cell.angle_beta   90.00
_cell.angle_gamma   90.00
#
_symmetry.space_group_name_H-M   'P 1'
#
loop_
_entity.id
_entity.type
_entity.pdbx_description
1 polymer ?
#
loop_
_entity_poly.entity_id
_entity_poly.type
_entity_poly.pdbx_seq_one_letter_code
_entity_poly.pdbx_strand_id
1 'polypeptide(L)'
;MYFYGVPVYSNMGVVGTLRVDIKLDEKNTPYFMVSSSNQLFVCDGGCLDAPVTLGKIPTQLPVKVTKPVTSLLYIAPSRRHLELLKNAIHVSEVGSAPAHEEEVIEMHRSGEATGGMTTFWVFVFVAVVAFHLVVAKIVWNEYRKGDMTPYNPYLRNRYSSLRPH
;
A
#
# COMPACT_ATOMS: atom_id res chain seq x y z
N MET A 1 -2.21 -6.45 11.34
CA MET A 1 -3.50 -7.00 10.87
C MET A 1 -3.90 -8.14 11.79
N TYR A 2 -5.18 -8.29 12.12
CA TYR A 2 -5.65 -9.38 12.99
C TYR A 2 -6.92 -10.01 12.44
N PHE A 3 -7.05 -11.32 12.62
CA PHE A 3 -8.23 -12.10 12.29
C PHE A 3 -8.70 -12.81 13.56
N TYR A 4 -9.95 -12.58 13.94
CA TYR A 4 -10.52 -13.15 15.16
C TYR A 4 -11.75 -13.99 14.83
N GLY A 5 -11.87 -15.14 15.51
CA GLY A 5 -13.05 -15.98 15.43
C GLY A 5 -13.18 -16.72 14.09
N VAL A 6 -12.08 -16.98 13.38
CA VAL A 6 -12.12 -17.66 12.08
C VAL A 6 -12.52 -19.13 12.31
N PRO A 7 -13.69 -19.58 11.83
CA PRO A 7 -14.15 -20.94 12.08
C PRO A 7 -13.38 -21.95 11.22
N VAL A 8 -12.96 -23.06 11.82
CA VAL A 8 -12.35 -24.20 11.14
C VAL A 8 -13.38 -25.30 11.01
N TYR A 9 -13.60 -25.74 9.79
CA TYR A 9 -14.60 -26.76 9.47
C TYR A 9 -13.97 -28.14 9.29
N SER A 10 -14.77 -29.17 9.59
CA SER A 10 -14.53 -30.56 9.24
C SER A 10 -15.81 -31.18 8.66
N ASN A 11 -15.73 -32.43 8.23
CA ASN A 11 -16.91 -33.19 7.77
C ASN A 11 -18.04 -33.27 8.82
N MET A 12 -17.74 -33.05 10.11
CA MET A 12 -18.69 -33.09 11.22
C MET A 12 -19.15 -31.68 11.69
N GLY A 13 -18.77 -30.61 10.98
CA GLY A 13 -19.10 -29.23 11.33
C GLY A 13 -17.90 -28.43 11.85
N VAL A 14 -18.17 -27.35 12.61
CA VAL A 14 -17.13 -26.45 13.14
C VAL A 14 -16.35 -27.15 14.25
N VAL A 15 -15.04 -27.28 14.06
CA VAL A 15 -14.12 -27.93 15.00
C VAL A 15 -13.56 -26.93 16.02
N GLY A 16 -13.43 -25.67 15.65
CA GLY A 16 -12.89 -24.64 16.53
C GLY A 16 -12.79 -23.29 15.84
N THR A 17 -12.40 -22.28 16.60
CA THR A 17 -12.15 -20.93 16.11
C THR A 17 -10.69 -20.57 16.26
N LEU A 18 -10.15 -19.89 15.25
CA LEU A 18 -8.77 -19.41 15.23
C LEU A 18 -8.70 -17.91 15.49
N ARG A 19 -7.58 -17.52 16.09
CA ARG A 19 -7.12 -16.15 16.16
C ARG A 19 -5.72 -16.07 15.56
N VAL A 20 -5.55 -15.18 14.60
CA VAL A 20 -4.27 -14.95 13.91
C VAL A 20 -3.97 -13.46 13.99
N ASP A 21 -2.87 -13.11 14.65
CA ASP A 21 -2.37 -11.74 14.73
C ASP A 21 -1.03 -11.69 13.97
N ILE A 22 -0.86 -10.72 13.06
CA ILE A 22 0.41 -10.50 12.33
C ILE A 22 1.16 -9.37 13.01
N LYS A 23 2.39 -9.65 13.44
CA LYS A 23 3.27 -8.69 14.13
C LYS A 23 4.62 -8.62 13.43
N LEU A 24 5.36 -7.55 13.72
CA LEU A 24 6.73 -7.33 13.24
C LEU A 24 7.69 -7.50 14.42
N ASP A 25 8.81 -8.16 14.17
CA ASP A 25 9.92 -8.27 15.11
C ASP A 25 10.78 -6.99 15.13
N GLU A 26 11.74 -6.91 16.04
CA GLU A 26 12.72 -5.80 16.14
C GLU A 26 13.46 -5.56 14.82
N LYS A 27 13.67 -6.62 14.02
CA LYS A 27 14.30 -6.56 12.69
C LYS A 27 13.29 -6.33 11.55
N ASN A 28 12.11 -5.79 11.85
CA ASN A 28 11.04 -5.53 10.88
C ASN A 28 10.62 -6.76 10.05
N THR A 29 10.83 -7.95 10.61
CA THR A 29 10.47 -9.22 9.96
C THR A 29 9.10 -9.65 10.45
N PRO A 30 8.15 -9.96 9.55
CA PRO A 30 6.79 -10.31 9.97
C PRO A 30 6.72 -11.74 10.53
N TYR A 31 5.95 -11.92 11.59
CA TYR A 31 5.64 -13.22 12.20
C TYR A 31 4.15 -13.33 12.55
N PHE A 32 3.64 -14.56 12.55
CA PHE A 32 2.29 -14.89 12.95
C PHE A 32 2.24 -15.26 14.44
N MET A 33 1.28 -14.70 15.15
CA MET A 33 0.82 -15.16 16.46
C MET A 33 -0.50 -15.90 16.24
N VAL A 34 -0.50 -17.23 16.40
CA VAL A 34 -1.67 -18.04 16.12
C VAL A 34 -2.13 -18.77 17.38
N SER A 35 -3.42 -18.66 17.70
CA SER A 35 -4.05 -19.45 18.75
C SER A 35 -5.37 -20.05 18.27
N SER A 36 -5.82 -21.09 18.97
CA SER A 36 -7.03 -21.84 18.66
C SER A 36 -7.83 -22.11 19.93
N SER A 37 -9.16 -22.12 19.82
CA SER A 37 -10.04 -22.53 20.92
C SER A 37 -9.85 -24.01 21.27
N ASN A 38 -9.64 -24.85 20.26
CA ASN A 38 -9.50 -26.31 20.35
C ASN A 38 -8.13 -26.77 19.81
N GLN A 39 -7.76 -28.02 20.08
CA GLN A 39 -6.50 -28.56 19.57
C GLN A 39 -6.57 -28.70 18.04
N LEU A 40 -5.78 -27.87 17.36
CA LEU A 40 -5.64 -27.87 15.90
C LEU A 40 -4.16 -27.99 15.54
N PHE A 41 -3.85 -28.21 14.27
CA PHE A 41 -2.47 -28.27 13.79
C PHE A 41 -2.24 -27.19 12.75
N VAL A 42 -1.03 -26.63 12.77
CA VAL A 42 -0.62 -25.56 11.87
C VAL A 42 0.73 -25.84 11.24
N CYS A 43 0.92 -25.34 10.03
CA CYS A 43 2.17 -25.34 9.30
C CYS A 43 2.37 -23.97 8.65
N ASP A 44 3.61 -23.51 8.57
CA ASP A 44 3.96 -22.31 7.83
C ASP A 44 4.00 -22.57 6.31
N GLY A 45 4.32 -21.54 5.53
CA GLY A 45 4.31 -21.59 4.06
C GLY A 45 5.07 -22.78 3.48
N GLY A 46 4.41 -23.52 2.59
CA GLY A 46 4.95 -24.73 1.96
C GLY A 46 5.00 -25.99 2.84
N CYS A 47 4.70 -25.88 4.14
CA CYS A 47 4.71 -26.98 5.11
C CYS A 47 5.95 -27.89 5.06
N LEU A 48 7.14 -27.30 4.93
CA LEU A 48 8.40 -28.06 4.93
C LEU A 48 8.73 -28.63 6.32
N ASP A 49 8.40 -27.87 7.36
CA ASP A 49 8.64 -28.24 8.76
C ASP A 49 7.52 -29.14 9.31
N ALA A 50 7.77 -29.78 10.44
CA ALA A 50 6.77 -30.63 11.07
C ALA A 50 5.58 -29.78 11.58
N PRO A 51 4.33 -30.24 11.42
CA PRO A 51 3.18 -29.51 11.92
C PRO A 51 3.27 -29.24 13.42
N VAL A 52 2.93 -28.02 13.82
CA VAL A 52 2.91 -27.56 15.21
C VAL A 52 1.50 -27.67 15.76
N THR A 53 1.37 -28.06 17.02
CA THR A 53 0.09 -28.15 17.71
C THR A 53 -0.32 -26.77 18.20
N LEU A 54 -1.52 -26.33 17.82
CA LEU A 54 -2.17 -25.13 18.34
C LEU A 54 -3.07 -25.46 19.52
N GLY A 55 -3.11 -24.54 20.48
CA GLY A 55 -4.07 -24.53 21.57
C GLY A 55 -4.45 -23.11 21.95
N LYS A 56 -4.93 -22.94 23.19
CA LYS A 56 -5.33 -21.62 23.71
C LYS A 56 -4.15 -20.65 23.83
N ILE A 57 -2.94 -21.19 24.03
CA ILE A 57 -1.71 -20.41 24.13
C ILE A 57 -1.29 -20.01 22.71
N PRO A 58 -1.07 -18.71 22.44
CA PRO A 58 -0.59 -18.24 21.15
C PRO A 58 0.82 -18.75 20.83
N THR A 59 0.98 -19.34 19.66
CA THR A 59 2.26 -19.84 19.15
C THR A 59 2.80 -18.89 18.08
N GLN A 60 4.10 -18.63 18.14
CA GLN A 60 4.83 -17.82 17.14
C GLN A 60 5.24 -18.68 15.96
N LEU A 61 4.87 -18.27 14.74
CA LEU A 61 5.31 -18.90 13.50
C LEU A 61 5.91 -17.85 12.54
N PRO A 62 7.04 -18.13 11.89
CA PRO A 62 7.62 -17.21 10.92
C PRO A 62 6.76 -17.11 9.66
N VAL A 63 6.71 -15.93 9.04
CA VAL A 63 6.07 -15.78 7.73
C VAL A 63 7.08 -16.20 6.66
N LYS A 64 6.75 -17.24 5.88
CA LYS A 64 7.59 -17.75 4.79
C LYS A 64 6.95 -17.47 3.43
N VAL A 65 7.78 -17.14 2.45
CA VAL A 65 7.40 -16.92 1.06
C VAL A 65 7.98 -18.05 0.22
N THR A 66 7.14 -18.68 -0.58
CA THR A 66 7.48 -19.87 -1.37
C THR A 66 7.50 -19.56 -2.86
N LYS A 67 8.33 -20.30 -3.63
CA LYS A 67 8.22 -20.40 -5.09
C LYS A 67 7.97 -21.86 -5.50
N PRO A 68 6.87 -22.17 -6.20
CA PRO A 68 5.78 -21.28 -6.61
C PRO A 68 5.01 -20.71 -5.40
N VAL A 69 4.20 -19.66 -5.64
CA VAL A 69 3.42 -19.00 -4.58
C VAL A 69 2.41 -19.99 -3.99
N THR A 70 2.50 -20.23 -2.69
CA THR A 70 1.57 -21.06 -1.91
C THR A 70 0.92 -20.23 -0.80
N SER A 71 -0.01 -20.82 -0.03
CA SER A 71 -0.59 -20.09 1.09
C SER A 71 0.42 -19.93 2.22
N LEU A 72 0.38 -18.79 2.91
CA LEU A 72 1.34 -18.42 3.95
C LEU A 72 1.20 -19.24 5.24
N LEU A 73 0.02 -19.81 5.49
CA LEU A 73 -0.31 -20.55 6.70
C LEU A 73 -1.34 -21.64 6.39
N TYR A 74 -1.07 -22.88 6.79
CA TYR A 74 -1.95 -24.03 6.63
C TYR A 74 -2.46 -24.50 7.99
N ILE A 75 -3.77 -24.66 8.15
CA ILE A 75 -4.39 -25.06 9.42
C ILE A 75 -5.35 -26.21 9.16
N ALA A 76 -5.25 -27.28 9.96
CA ALA A 76 -6.13 -28.42 9.86
C ALA A 76 -6.42 -29.06 11.24
N PRO A 77 -7.56 -29.74 11.40
CA PRO A 77 -7.86 -30.49 12.62
C PRO A 77 -7.04 -31.78 12.76
N SER A 78 -6.48 -32.30 11.66
CA SER A 78 -5.69 -33.54 11.66
C SER A 78 -4.24 -33.26 11.27
N ARG A 79 -3.31 -33.73 12.10
CA ARG A 79 -1.87 -33.68 11.83
C ARG A 79 -1.51 -34.43 10.53
N ARG A 80 -2.08 -35.61 10.34
CA ARG A 80 -1.85 -36.45 9.16
C ARG A 80 -2.24 -35.76 7.87
N HIS A 81 -3.26 -34.91 7.90
CA HIS A 81 -3.67 -34.14 6.72
C HIS A 81 -2.59 -33.15 6.28
N LEU A 82 -1.94 -32.46 7.23
CA LEU A 82 -0.83 -31.55 6.93
C LEU A 82 0.43 -32.31 6.48
N GLU A 83 0.70 -33.48 7.06
CA GLU A 83 1.82 -34.32 6.64
C GLU A 83 1.64 -34.87 5.22
N LEU A 84 0.40 -35.20 4.83
CA LEU A 84 0.09 -35.57 3.45
C LEU A 84 0.28 -34.37 2.50
N LEU A 85 -0.15 -33.18 2.94
CA LEU A 85 -0.02 -31.96 2.16
C LEU A 85 1.44 -31.58 1.90
N LYS A 86 2.32 -31.75 2.90
CA LYS A 86 3.76 -31.58 2.75
C LYS A 86 4.34 -32.35 1.57
N ASN A 87 3.90 -33.59 1.35
CA ASN A 87 4.39 -34.41 0.22
C ASN A 87 3.77 -34.01 -1.12
N ALA A 88 2.64 -33.29 -1.11
CA ALA A 88 1.95 -32.83 -2.31
C ALA A 88 2.40 -31.44 -2.77
N ILE A 89 2.92 -30.60 -1.87
CA ILE A 89 3.41 -29.26 -2.21
C ILE A 89 4.86 -29.36 -2.68
N HIS A 90 5.07 -29.20 -3.99
CA HIS A 90 6.42 -29.09 -4.57
C HIS A 90 6.87 -27.64 -4.56
N VAL A 91 7.67 -27.26 -3.56
CA VAL A 91 8.30 -25.94 -3.49
C VAL A 91 9.76 -26.03 -3.89
N SER A 92 10.21 -25.17 -4.81
CA SER A 92 11.61 -25.08 -5.23
C SER A 92 12.44 -24.17 -4.34
N GLU A 93 11.85 -23.09 -3.83
CA GLU A 93 12.50 -22.15 -2.92
C GLU A 93 11.56 -21.76 -1.78
N VAL A 94 12.05 -21.84 -0.54
CA VAL A 94 11.37 -21.30 0.65
C VAL A 94 12.29 -20.30 1.31
N GLY A 95 11.92 -19.03 1.23
CA GLY A 95 12.58 -17.94 1.94
C GLY A 95 11.74 -17.47 3.12
N SER A 96 12.39 -17.01 4.19
CA SER A 96 11.68 -16.17 5.17
C SER A 96 11.24 -14.89 4.45
N ALA A 97 10.05 -14.38 4.77
CA ALA A 97 9.59 -13.12 4.21
C ALA A 97 10.65 -12.05 4.49
N PRO A 98 11.16 -11.34 3.46
CA PRO A 98 12.17 -10.33 3.68
C PRO A 98 11.62 -9.28 4.65
N ALA A 99 12.48 -8.83 5.56
CA ALA A 99 12.19 -7.64 6.35
C ALA A 99 11.78 -6.55 5.37
N HIS A 100 10.55 -6.05 5.51
CA HIS A 100 10.07 -5.01 4.63
C HIS A 100 11.02 -3.82 4.71
N GLU A 101 11.40 -3.26 3.57
CA GLU A 101 12.36 -2.16 3.52
C GLU A 101 11.83 -1.00 4.39
N GLU A 102 12.68 -0.47 5.27
CA GLU A 102 12.30 0.54 6.27
C GLU A 102 11.64 1.76 5.60
N GLU A 103 12.07 2.09 4.39
CA GLU A 103 11.59 3.22 3.58
C GLU A 103 10.08 3.16 3.28
N VAL A 104 9.51 1.97 3.05
CA VAL A 104 8.07 1.83 2.74
C VAL A 104 7.20 1.76 3.99
N ILE A 105 7.74 1.30 5.13
CA ILE A 105 6.99 1.24 6.39
C ILE A 105 7.05 2.56 7.15
N GLU A 106 8.12 3.33 7.01
CA GLU A 106 8.22 4.65 7.65
C GLU A 106 7.15 5.60 7.08
N MET A 107 6.85 5.52 5.78
CA MET A 107 5.73 6.23 5.15
C MET A 107 4.35 5.85 5.73
N HIS A 108 4.16 4.61 6.17
CA HIS A 108 2.91 4.13 6.77
C HIS A 108 2.87 4.26 8.30
N ARG A 109 4.02 4.35 8.97
CA ARG A 109 4.16 4.48 10.42
C ARG A 109 4.14 5.94 10.85
N SER A 110 4.70 6.84 10.05
CA SER A 110 4.46 8.28 10.20
C SER A 110 3.07 8.60 9.67
N GLY A 111 2.05 8.47 10.51
CA GLY A 111 0.75 9.10 10.32
C GLY A 111 0.81 10.65 10.34
N GLU A 112 1.92 11.21 9.88
CA GLU A 112 2.21 12.63 9.76
C GLU A 112 2.77 12.95 8.36
N ALA A 113 2.26 12.24 7.34
CA ALA A 113 2.25 12.71 5.95
C ALA A 113 1.39 13.98 5.75
N THR A 114 0.91 14.59 6.83
CA THR A 114 0.13 15.84 6.85
C THR A 114 0.99 17.07 6.55
N GLY A 115 2.33 16.93 6.56
CA GLY A 115 3.25 18.03 6.21
C GLY A 115 3.37 18.32 4.71
N GLY A 116 3.03 17.35 3.84
CA GLY A 116 3.13 17.49 2.38
C GLY A 116 1.81 17.91 1.71
N MET A 117 0.67 17.51 2.26
CA MET A 117 -0.62 17.77 1.62
C MET A 117 -0.98 19.27 1.69
N THR A 118 -0.89 19.90 2.85
CA THR A 118 -1.24 21.32 3.00
C THR A 118 -0.24 22.26 2.33
N THR A 119 1.06 21.98 2.44
CA THR A 119 2.13 22.80 1.84
C THR A 119 2.09 22.76 0.32
N PHE A 120 1.82 21.60 -0.27
CA PHE A 120 1.59 21.46 -1.71
C PHE A 120 0.41 22.33 -2.18
N TRP A 121 -0.74 22.26 -1.50
CA TRP A 121 -1.91 23.05 -1.89
C TRP A 121 -1.72 24.55 -1.70
N VAL A 122 -1.00 24.99 -0.66
CA VAL A 122 -0.65 26.41 -0.46
C VAL A 122 0.26 26.90 -1.59
N PHE A 123 1.27 26.12 -1.99
CA PHE A 123 2.15 26.47 -3.10
C PHE A 123 1.37 26.57 -4.43
N VAL A 124 0.48 25.60 -4.70
CA VAL A 124 -0.40 25.61 -5.88
C VAL A 124 -1.30 26.85 -5.87
N PHE A 125 -1.90 27.20 -4.73
CA PHE A 125 -2.74 28.39 -4.60
C PHE A 125 -1.96 29.68 -4.89
N VAL A 126 -0.76 29.81 -4.33
CA VAL A 126 0.13 30.97 -4.57
C VAL A 126 0.50 31.08 -6.05
N ALA A 127 0.86 29.98 -6.70
CA ALA A 127 1.21 29.96 -8.12
C ALA A 127 0.03 30.38 -9.01
N VAL A 128 -1.18 29.89 -8.70
CA VAL A 128 -2.41 30.27 -9.40
C VAL A 128 -2.69 31.77 -9.24
N VAL A 129 -2.65 32.30 -8.02
CA VAL A 129 -2.88 33.73 -7.77
C VAL A 129 -1.83 34.59 -8.48
N ALA A 130 -0.54 34.24 -8.39
CA ALA A 130 0.54 34.96 -9.05
C ALA A 130 0.35 35.01 -10.58
N PHE A 131 -0.05 33.90 -11.20
CA PHE A 131 -0.35 33.86 -12.63
C PHE A 131 -1.46 34.83 -13.02
N HIS A 132 -2.57 34.87 -12.27
CA HIS A 132 -3.69 35.77 -12.56
C HIS A 132 -3.31 37.24 -12.39
N LEU A 133 -2.47 37.56 -11.40
CA LEU A 133 -1.96 38.92 -11.21
C LEU A 133 -1.05 39.35 -12.38
N VAL A 134 -0.23 38.45 -12.92
CA VAL A 134 0.60 38.72 -14.11
C VAL A 134 -0.29 38.99 -15.34
N VAL A 135 -1.29 38.14 -15.59
CA VAL A 135 -2.23 38.32 -16.70
C VAL A 135 -3.00 39.65 -16.54
N ALA A 136 -3.53 39.92 -15.35
CA ALA A 136 -4.25 41.15 -15.08
C ALA A 136 -3.36 42.39 -15.26
N LYS A 137 -2.08 42.33 -14.84
CA LYS A 137 -1.12 43.42 -15.03
C LYS A 137 -0.83 43.68 -16.51
N ILE A 138 -0.69 42.63 -17.32
CA ILE A 138 -0.48 42.76 -18.78
C ILE A 138 -1.68 43.44 -19.42
N VAL A 139 -2.89 42.93 -19.18
CA VAL A 139 -4.14 43.47 -19.74
C VAL A 139 -4.37 44.91 -19.30
N TRP A 140 -4.14 45.23 -18.02
CA TRP A 140 -4.30 46.58 -17.49
C TRP A 140 -3.31 47.58 -18.10
N ASN A 141 -2.05 47.17 -18.26
CA ASN A 141 -1.04 48.00 -18.90
C ASN A 141 -1.38 48.31 -20.36
N GLU A 142 -1.89 47.33 -21.09
CA GLU A 142 -2.32 47.53 -22.48
C GLU A 142 -3.56 48.42 -22.56
N TYR A 143 -4.54 48.17 -21.69
CA TYR A 143 -5.77 48.97 -21.60
C TYR A 143 -5.47 50.44 -21.30
N ARG A 144 -4.54 50.73 -20.37
CA ARG A 144 -4.13 52.11 -20.04
C ARG A 144 -3.34 52.80 -21.14
N LYS A 145 -2.58 52.06 -21.95
CA LYS A 145 -1.83 52.64 -23.08
C LYS A 145 -2.74 53.03 -24.24
N GLY A 146 -3.97 52.50 -24.29
CA GLY A 146 -4.96 52.83 -25.33
C GLY A 146 -4.61 52.28 -26.72
N ASP A 147 -3.50 51.56 -26.85
CA ASP A 147 -3.05 50.96 -28.10
C ASP A 147 -3.75 49.62 -28.32
N MET A 148 -5.02 49.65 -28.73
CA MET A 148 -5.75 48.47 -29.24
C MET A 148 -5.30 48.09 -30.66
N THR A 149 -4.11 48.55 -31.10
CA THR A 149 -3.59 48.16 -32.42
C THR A 149 -3.20 46.69 -32.37
N PRO A 150 -3.69 45.83 -33.28
CA PRO A 150 -3.31 44.43 -33.30
C PRO A 150 -1.78 44.32 -33.36
N TYR A 151 -1.18 43.50 -32.50
CA TYR A 151 0.27 43.21 -32.49
C TYR A 151 0.77 42.63 -33.84
N ASN A 152 -0.14 42.30 -34.75
CA ASN A 152 0.17 41.91 -36.11
C ASN A 152 0.76 43.09 -36.91
N PRO A 153 2.07 43.07 -37.25
CA PRO A 153 2.74 44.17 -37.93
C PRO A 153 2.12 44.49 -39.31
N TYR A 154 1.49 43.50 -39.96
CA TYR A 154 0.83 43.69 -41.25
C TYR A 154 -0.45 44.53 -41.17
N LEU A 155 -1.17 44.48 -40.05
CA LEU A 155 -2.39 45.27 -39.86
C LEU A 155 -2.07 46.72 -39.47
N ARG A 156 -0.96 46.95 -38.76
CA ARG A 156 -0.51 48.28 -38.32
C ARG A 156 -0.21 49.23 -39.49
N ASN A 157 0.46 48.73 -40.53
CA ASN A 157 0.82 49.55 -41.70
C ASN A 157 -0.40 50.07 -42.49
N ARG A 158 -1.52 49.31 -42.55
CA ARG A 158 -2.75 49.77 -43.22
C ARG A 158 -3.43 50.92 -42.49
N TYR A 159 -3.45 50.91 -41.16
CA TYR A 159 -4.08 51.99 -40.40
C TYR A 159 -3.25 53.28 -40.40
N SER A 160 -1.92 53.18 -40.43
CA SER A 160 -1.05 54.36 -40.54
C SER A 160 -1.11 55.04 -41.91
N SER A 161 -1.38 54.29 -42.99
CA SER A 161 -1.48 54.86 -44.34
C SER A 161 -2.82 55.54 -44.65
N LEU A 162 -3.82 55.43 -43.77
CA LEU A 162 -5.16 56.00 -43.96
C LEU A 162 -5.41 57.32 -43.20
N ARG A 163 -4.40 57.89 -42.54
CA ARG A 163 -4.49 59.26 -41.99
C ARG A 163 -4.15 60.29 -43.07
N PRO A 164 -5.08 61.14 -43.52
CA PRO A 164 -4.73 62.37 -44.22
C PRO A 164 -4.12 63.35 -43.21
N HIS A 165 -3.08 64.07 -43.65
CA HIS A 165 -2.41 65.13 -42.90
C HIS A 165 -3.33 66.31 -42.57
#